data_AF-X1T9K2-F1
#
_entry.id   AF-X1T9K2-F1
#
_cell.length_a   1.000
_cell.length_b   1.000
_cell.length_c   1.000
_cell.angle_alpha   90.00
_cell.angle_beta   90.00
_cell.angle_gamma   90.00
#
_symmetry.space_group_name_H-M   'P 1'
#
loop_
_entity.id
_entity.type
_entity.pdbx_description
1 polymer ?
#
loop_
_entity_poly.entity_id
_entity_poly.type
_entity_poly.pdbx_seq_one_letter_code
_entity_poly.pdbx_strand_id
1 'polypeptide(L)' 'MATKLEKIAEKIQGLTLLEASDLIKLLEEKLGVSAAAPVAVAAAPA' A
#
# COMPACT_ATOMS: atom_id res chain seq x y z
N MET A 1 3.81 17.78 -21.31
CA MET A 1 3.65 18.26 -19.92
C MET A 1 3.43 17.03 -19.05
N ALA A 2 4.46 16.50 -18.39
CA ALA A 2 4.30 15.32 -17.55
C ALA A 2 3.47 15.66 -16.31
N THR A 3 2.36 14.97 -16.15
CA THR A 3 1.43 15.08 -15.05
C THR A 3 2.13 14.71 -13.74
N LYS A 4 1.63 15.24 -12.62
CA LYS A 4 2.16 14.96 -11.28
C LYS A 4 2.23 13.46 -10.97
N LEU A 5 1.33 12.67 -11.58
CA LEU A 5 1.27 11.22 -11.43
C LEU A 5 2.41 10.50 -12.16
N GLU A 6 2.77 10.91 -13.37
CA GLU A 6 3.89 10.32 -14.13
C GLU A 6 5.22 10.49 -13.37
N LYS A 7 5.45 11.67 -12.78
CA LYS A 7 6.64 11.93 -11.95
C LYS A 7 6.69 11.08 -10.67
N ILE A 8 5.54 10.68 -10.14
CA ILE A 8 5.46 9.78 -8.99
C ILE A 8 5.71 8.34 -9.43
N ALA A 9 5.16 7.94 -10.59
CA ALA A 9 5.36 6.62 -11.15
C ALA A 9 6.85 6.35 -11.45
N GLU A 10 7.57 7.28 -12.07
CA GLU A 10 9.02 7.14 -12.32
C GLU A 10 9.82 6.95 -11.02
N LYS A 11 9.45 7.66 -9.95
CA LYS A 11 10.10 7.52 -8.63
C LYS A 11 9.83 6.16 -8.00
N ILE A 12 8.62 5.61 -8.19
CA ILE A 12 8.26 4.27 -7.71
C ILE A 12 8.99 3.19 -8.54
N GLN A 13 9.12 3.37 -9.86
CA GLN A 13 9.84 2.45 -10.74
C GLN A 13 11.34 2.36 -10.43
N GLY A 14 11.92 3.39 -9.83
CA GLY A 14 13.32 3.39 -9.39
C GLY A 14 13.58 2.66 -8.07
N LEU A 15 12.54 2.23 -7.35
CA LEU A 15 12.67 1.50 -6.09
C LEU A 15 12.91 0.01 -6.35
N THR A 16 13.74 -0.61 -5.51
CA THR A 16 13.85 -2.07 -5.47
C THR A 16 12.55 -2.69 -4.92
N LEU A 17 12.32 -3.99 -5.20
CA LEU A 17 11.12 -4.69 -4.72
C LEU A 17 10.94 -4.60 -3.18
N LEU A 18 12.04 -4.56 -2.44
CA LEU A 18 12.02 -4.41 -0.98
C LEU A 18 11.55 -3.00 -0.56
N GLU A 19 12.12 -1.96 -1.17
CA GLU A 19 11.75 -0.56 -0.88
C GLU A 19 10.32 -0.23 -1.32
N ALA A 20 9.85 -0.79 -2.44
CA ALA A 20 8.47 -0.67 -2.88
C ALA A 20 7.50 -1.32 -1.86
N SER A 21 7.89 -2.45 -1.27
CA SER A 21 7.10 -3.13 -0.23
C SER A 21 7.01 -2.30 1.05
N ASP A 22 8.09 -1.61 1.43
CA ASP A 22 8.09 -0.73 2.60
C ASP A 22 7.30 0.57 2.35
N LEU A 23 7.33 1.10 1.12
CA LEU A 23 6.48 2.22 0.72
C LEU A 23 4.98 1.87 0.82
N ILE A 24 4.60 0.66 0.39
CA ILE A 24 3.21 0.19 0.49
C ILE A 24 2.76 0.12 1.95
N LYS A 25 3.57 -0.49 2.84
CA LYS A 25 3.27 -0.55 4.28
C LYS A 25 3.12 0.83 4.90
N LEU A 26 4.01 1.76 4.55
CA LEU A 26 3.95 3.14 5.05
C LEU A 26 2.67 3.85 4.59
N LEU A 27 2.25 3.62 3.35
CA LEU A 27 0.99 4.17 2.83
C LEU A 27 -0.23 3.52 3.49
N GLU A 28 -0.19 2.21 3.74
CA GLU A 28 -1.23 1.49 4.48
C GLU A 28 -1.41 2.03 5.90
N GLU A 29 -0.31 2.25 6.64
CA GLU A 29 -0.34 2.84 7.99
C GLU A 29 -0.87 4.28 7.98
N LYS A 30 -0.38 5.13 7.05
CA LYS A 30 -0.76 6.54 6.98
C LYS A 30 -2.19 6.75 6.52
N LEU A 31 -2.68 5.90 5.63
CA LEU A 31 -4.03 5.97 5.09
C LEU A 31 -5.01 5.14 5.92
N GLY A 32 -4.56 4.49 6.99
CA GLY A 32 -5.39 3.63 7.84
C GLY A 32 -5.91 2.38 7.13
N VAL A 33 -5.31 2.00 6.01
CA VAL A 33 -5.64 0.79 5.23
C VAL A 33 -4.87 -0.38 5.84
N SER A 34 -5.17 -0.71 7.09
CA SER A 34 -4.72 -1.98 7.65
C SER A 34 -5.71 -3.05 7.21
N ALA A 35 -5.25 -4.01 6.39
CA ALA A 35 -6.02 -5.18 5.96
C ALA A 35 -6.43 -6.13 7.13
N ALA A 36 -6.30 -5.70 8.39
CA ALA A 36 -6.47 -6.51 9.59
C ALA A 36 -7.92 -6.62 10.09
N ALA A 37 -8.90 -5.91 9.52
CA ALA A 37 -10.27 -5.88 10.07
C ALA A 37 -11.25 -6.99 9.60
N PRO A 38 -11.20 -7.57 8.38
CA PRO A 38 -12.29 -8.45 7.94
C PRO A 38 -12.13 -9.94 8.35
N VAL A 39 -10.94 -10.39 8.76
CA VAL A 39 -10.72 -11.83 9.03
C VAL A 39 -11.29 -12.30 10.38
N ALA A 40 -11.58 -11.40 11.31
CA ALA A 40 -12.17 -11.75 12.60
C ALA A 40 -13.67 -12.06 12.54
N VAL A 41 -14.36 -11.70 11.45
CA VAL A 41 -15.83 -11.86 11.33
C VAL A 41 -16.22 -13.19 10.67
N ALA A 42 -15.29 -13.88 10.01
CA ALA A 42 -15.55 -15.16 9.35
C ALA A 42 -15.42 -16.40 10.26
N ALA A 43 -15.01 -16.23 11.52
CA ALA A 43 -14.76 -17.32 12.48
C ALA A 43 -15.80 -17.40 13.62
N ALA A 44 -16.95 -16.75 13.50
CA ALA A 44 -18.08 -17.01 14.38
C ALA A 44 -18.91 -18.16 13.79
N PRO A 45 -18.94 -19.35 14.41
CA PRO A 45 -19.83 -20.42 13.97
C PRO A 45 -21.29 -20.06 14.33
N ALA A 46 -22.17 -20.26 13.36
CA ALA A 46 -23.58 -20.59 13.58
C ALA A 46 -23.85 -21.95 12.93
#